data_AF-A0A2J0M0D8-F1
#
_entry.id   AF-A0A2J0M0D8-F1
#
_cell.length_a   1.000
_cell.length_b   1.000
_cell.length_c   1.000
_cell.angle_alpha   90.00
_cell.angle_beta   90.00
_cell.angle_gamma   90.00
#
_symmetry.space_group_name_H-M   'P 1'
#
loop_
_entity.id
_entity.type
_entity.pdbx_description
1 polymer ?
#
loop_
_entity_poly.entity_id
_entity_poly.type
_entity_poly.pdbx_seq_one_letter_code
_entity_poly.pdbx_strand_id
1 'polypeptide(L)'
;MPFITIILFGALAGSLALIIELPMMNLSFFPVTLEGTFSSGILLSFLLLAIIEELSKYIFLFRYRRYILYENTLTLSLSLLSAILFGIGFSSLEIIFASQNTTTVSLFPIMRTLSLHIGTSLLFIYSLFRLPQQNRLFTLKSFWIISGAVLFHLLYNILIFLIT
;
A
#
# COMPACT_ATOMS: atom_id res chain seq x y z
N MET A 1 17.47 6.98 14.35
CA MET A 1 16.31 6.09 14.62
C MET A 1 15.05 6.28 13.75
N PRO A 2 14.83 7.36 12.95
CA PRO A 2 13.56 7.53 12.21
C PRO A 2 13.38 6.53 11.05
N PHE A 3 14.47 5.97 10.51
CA PHE A 3 14.47 5.00 9.42
C PHE A 3 13.96 3.61 9.84
N ILE A 4 14.32 3.13 11.03
CA ILE A 4 13.79 1.86 11.53
C ILE A 4 12.30 2.04 11.83
N THR A 5 11.92 3.16 12.45
CA THR A 5 10.53 3.46 12.77
C THR A 5 9.65 3.48 11.53
N ILE A 6 10.08 4.05 10.40
CA ILE A 6 9.24 4.09 9.20
C ILE A 6 9.04 2.70 8.57
N ILE A 7 10.05 1.83 8.62
CA ILE A 7 9.93 0.44 8.17
C ILE A 7 8.92 -0.28 9.05
N LEU A 8 9.00 -0.13 10.38
CA LEU A 8 8.06 -0.73 11.32
C LEU A 8 6.62 -0.21 11.10
N PHE A 9 6.45 1.09 10.85
CA PHE A 9 5.14 1.66 10.51
C PHE A 9 4.60 1.08 9.20
N GLY A 10 5.46 0.85 8.20
CA GLY A 10 5.10 0.15 6.97
C GLY A 10 4.63 -1.27 7.25
N ALA A 11 5.41 -2.05 8.01
CA ALA A 11 5.07 -3.43 8.35
C ALA A 11 3.77 -3.53 9.17
N LEU A 12 3.53 -2.60 10.10
CA LEU A 12 2.28 -2.53 10.85
C LEU A 12 1.09 -2.17 9.96
N ALA A 13 1.27 -1.26 9.00
CA ALA A 13 0.23 -0.92 8.04
C ALA A 13 -0.12 -2.12 7.13
N GLY A 14 0.89 -2.84 6.63
CA GLY A 14 0.69 -4.07 5.85
C GLY A 14 0.03 -5.17 6.66
N SER A 15 0.44 -5.33 7.93
CA SER A 15 -0.20 -6.27 8.87
C SER A 15 -1.68 -5.96 9.06
N LEU A 16 -2.02 -4.69 9.27
CA LEU A 16 -3.41 -4.26 9.43
C LEU A 16 -4.23 -4.53 8.16
N ALA A 17 -3.67 -4.24 6.98
CA ALA A 17 -4.32 -4.51 5.71
C ALA A 17 -4.65 -6.01 5.58
N LEU A 18 -3.65 -6.87 5.74
CA LEU A 18 -3.82 -8.33 5.68
C LEU A 18 -4.84 -8.87 6.70
N ILE A 19 -4.83 -8.36 7.94
CA ILE A 19 -5.81 -8.77 8.97
C ILE A 19 -7.25 -8.46 8.53
N ILE A 20 -7.46 -7.36 7.81
CA ILE A 20 -8.80 -6.96 7.32
C ILE A 20 -9.15 -7.72 6.05
N GLU A 21 -8.19 -7.95 5.16
CA GLU A 21 -8.39 -8.61 3.87
C GLU A 21 -8.69 -10.10 4.02
N LEU A 22 -7.99 -10.82 4.90
CA LEU A 22 -8.12 -12.27 5.07
C LEU A 22 -9.57 -12.71 5.40
N PRO A 23 -10.30 -12.06 6.33
CA PRO A 23 -11.72 -12.32 6.52
C PRO A 23 -12.57 -12.03 5.28
N MET A 24 -12.25 -10.97 4.53
CA MET A 24 -13.00 -10.62 3.31
C MET A 24 -12.79 -11.65 2.21
N MET A 25 -11.59 -12.19 2.05
CA MET A 25 -11.30 -13.26 1.10
C MET A 25 -12.00 -14.59 1.46
N ASN A 26 -12.24 -14.85 2.74
CA ASN A 26 -12.93 -16.07 3.22
C ASN A 26 -14.46 -16.00 3.11
N LEU A 27 -15.05 -14.82 2.90
CA LEU A 27 -16.46 -14.71 2.61
C LEU A 27 -16.69 -15.21 1.18
N SER A 28 -17.53 -16.24 1.02
CA SER A 28 -17.89 -16.92 -0.23
C SER A 28 -18.49 -16.03 -1.34
N PHE A 29 -18.48 -14.72 -1.15
CA PHE A 29 -18.85 -13.68 -2.12
C PHE A 29 -17.69 -13.27 -3.04
N PHE A 30 -16.45 -13.68 -2.77
CA PHE A 30 -15.29 -13.35 -3.58
C PHE A 30 -14.66 -14.59 -4.22
N PRO A 31 -15.04 -14.96 -5.45
CA PRO A 31 -14.26 -15.91 -6.22
C PRO A 31 -12.98 -15.19 -6.69
N VAL A 32 -11.96 -15.17 -5.83
CA VAL A 32 -10.59 -14.81 -6.25
C VAL A 32 -9.93 -16.07 -6.80
N THR A 33 -10.52 -16.65 -7.85
CA THR A 33 -9.78 -17.60 -8.70
C THR A 33 -9.02 -16.76 -9.71
N LEU A 34 -7.69 -16.73 -9.57
CA LEU A 34 -6.78 -16.05 -10.52
C LEU A 34 -6.84 -16.68 -11.93
N GLU A 35 -7.39 -17.89 -12.04
CA GLU A 35 -7.69 -18.55 -13.30
C GLU A 35 -9.17 -18.36 -13.64
N GLY A 36 -9.48 -17.43 -14.55
CA GLY A 36 -10.85 -17.16 -14.96
C GLY A 36 -10.99 -15.97 -15.89
N THR A 37 -12.14 -15.84 -16.54
CA THR A 37 -12.48 -14.65 -17.32
C THR A 37 -12.68 -13.46 -16.38
N PHE A 38 -12.17 -12.29 -16.76
CA PHE A 38 -12.35 -11.06 -16.00
C PHE A 38 -13.86 -10.81 -15.76
N SER A 39 -14.24 -10.64 -14.50
CA SER A 39 -15.63 -10.49 -14.08
C SER A 39 -15.82 -9.28 -13.16
N SER A 40 -17.06 -8.82 -13.02
CA SER A 40 -17.40 -7.75 -12.06
C SER A 40 -17.09 -8.12 -10.62
N GLY A 41 -17.14 -9.42 -10.27
CA GLY A 41 -16.76 -9.92 -8.96
C GLY A 41 -15.26 -9.72 -8.68
N ILE A 42 -14.39 -10.09 -9.63
CA ILE A 42 -12.94 -9.90 -9.53
C ILE A 42 -12.59 -8.42 -9.43
N LEU A 43 -13.23 -7.57 -10.24
CA LEU A 43 -13.03 -6.12 -10.19
C LEU A 43 -13.39 -5.56 -8.81
N LEU A 44 -14.50 -6.01 -8.23
CA LEU A 44 -14.92 -5.60 -6.89
C LEU A 44 -13.92 -6.08 -5.82
N SER A 45 -13.38 -7.30 -5.93
CA SER A 45 -12.32 -7.80 -5.05
C SER A 45 -11.11 -6.88 -5.09
N PHE A 46 -10.58 -6.61 -6.30
CA PHE A 46 -9.39 -5.78 -6.46
C PHE A 46 -9.61 -4.37 -5.95
N LEU A 47 -10.80 -3.81 -6.15
CA LEU A 47 -11.14 -2.49 -5.63
C LEU A 47 -11.13 -2.48 -4.10
N LEU A 48 -11.75 -3.47 -3.45
CA LEU A 48 -11.80 -3.54 -1.99
C LEU A 48 -10.43 -3.76 -1.36
N LEU A 49 -9.63 -4.66 -1.92
CA LEU A 49 -8.24 -4.87 -1.49
C LEU A 49 -7.43 -3.57 -1.62
N ALA A 50 -7.48 -2.92 -2.79
CA ALA A 50 -6.81 -1.65 -3.00
C ALA A 50 -7.27 -0.58 -2.00
N ILE A 51 -8.58 -0.48 -1.70
CA ILE A 51 -9.08 0.46 -0.69
C ILE A 51 -8.48 0.17 0.69
N ILE A 52 -8.48 -1.09 1.13
CA ILE A 52 -8.00 -1.49 2.46
C ILE A 52 -6.52 -1.16 2.59
N GLU A 53 -5.71 -1.59 1.63
CA GLU A 53 -4.28 -1.36 1.64
C GLU A 53 -3.93 0.13 1.63
N GLU A 54 -4.48 0.87 0.67
CA GLU A 54 -4.14 2.28 0.50
C GLU A 54 -4.62 3.13 1.68
N LEU A 55 -5.79 2.80 2.26
CA LEU A 55 -6.28 3.47 3.46
C LEU A 55 -5.39 3.17 4.66
N SER A 56 -4.96 1.91 4.84
CA SER A 56 -4.05 1.52 5.92
C SER A 56 -2.72 2.27 5.82
N LYS A 57 -2.10 2.30 4.63
CA LYS A 57 -0.87 3.07 4.37
C LYS A 57 -1.04 4.54 4.73
N TYR A 58 -2.09 5.17 4.23
CA TYR A 58 -2.34 6.59 4.46
C TYR A 58 -2.51 6.90 5.96
N ILE A 59 -3.27 6.10 6.70
CA ILE A 59 -3.48 6.28 8.14
C ILE A 59 -2.15 6.20 8.90
N PHE A 60 -1.33 5.19 8.62
CA PHE A 60 -0.05 5.01 9.30
C PHE A 60 0.96 6.09 8.93
N LEU A 61 1.05 6.49 7.66
CA LEU A 61 1.92 7.61 7.24
C LEU A 61 1.47 8.94 7.84
N PHE A 62 0.16 9.18 7.95
CA PHE A 62 -0.38 10.36 8.62
C PHE A 62 0.02 10.39 10.11
N ARG A 63 -0.04 9.25 10.79
CA ARG A 63 0.39 9.12 12.20
C ARG A 63 1.90 9.27 12.34
N TYR A 64 2.68 8.62 11.48
CA TYR A 64 4.14 8.73 11.44
C TYR A 64 4.58 10.18 11.24
N ARG A 65 3.91 10.91 10.34
CA ARG A 65 4.16 12.34 10.15
C ARG A 65 4.03 13.13 11.45
N ARG A 66 2.96 12.90 12.23
CA ARG A 66 2.75 13.61 13.51
C ARG A 66 3.81 13.27 14.55
N TYR A 67 4.38 12.08 14.48
CA TYR A 67 5.44 11.62 15.37
C TYR A 67 6.81 12.24 15.01
N ILE A 68 7.15 12.36 13.73
CA ILE A 68 8.48 12.81 13.26
C ILE A 68 8.55 14.32 13.01
N LEU A 69 7.46 14.93 12.54
CA LEU A 69 7.46 16.31 12.06
C LEU A 69 6.70 17.28 12.96
N TYR A 70 6.81 17.13 14.29
CA TYR A 70 6.35 18.21 15.15
C TYR A 70 7.11 19.53 14.86
N GLU A 71 8.26 19.48 14.15
CA GLU A 71 9.11 20.67 13.97
C GLU A 71 9.68 20.95 12.56
N ASN A 72 9.64 20.04 11.56
CA ASN A 72 10.34 20.30 10.26
C ASN A 72 9.61 19.78 9.01
N THR A 73 9.85 20.43 7.86
CA THR A 73 9.52 19.89 6.52
C THR A 73 10.65 18.96 6.04
N LEU A 74 10.33 17.80 5.49
CA LEU A 74 11.35 16.90 4.94
C LEU A 74 11.93 17.44 3.61
N THR A 75 13.23 17.22 3.41
CA THR A 75 13.84 17.40 2.08
C THR A 75 13.28 16.39 1.08
N LEU A 76 13.44 16.65 -0.22
CA LEU A 76 13.00 15.72 -1.27
C LEU A 76 13.68 14.35 -1.12
N SER A 77 14.99 14.32 -0.87
CA SER A 77 15.75 13.07 -0.70
C SER A 77 15.25 12.24 0.48
N LEU A 78 14.98 12.89 1.61
CA LEU A 78 14.42 12.22 2.79
C LEU A 78 13.00 11.71 2.52
N SER A 79 12.19 12.48 1.79
CA SER A 79 10.83 12.06 1.41
C SER A 79 10.85 10.81 0.52
N LEU A 80 11.74 10.78 -0.49
CA LEU A 80 11.92 9.63 -1.38
C LEU A 80 12.40 8.41 -0.60
N LEU A 81 13.43 8.56 0.23
CA LEU A 81 13.97 7.48 1.05
C LEU A 81 12.90 6.94 2.02
N SER A 82 12.16 7.83 2.68
CA SER A 82 11.06 7.45 3.56
C SER A 82 10.00 6.63 2.82
N ALA A 83 9.67 6.99 1.58
CA ALA A 83 8.65 6.28 0.81
C ALA A 83 9.11 4.88 0.42
N ILE A 84 10.38 4.76 0.02
CA ILE A 84 11.01 3.47 -0.29
C ILE A 84 11.00 2.58 0.94
N LEU A 85 11.49 3.08 2.09
CA LEU A 85 11.58 2.30 3.32
C LEU A 85 10.20 1.91 3.87
N PHE A 86 9.22 2.81 3.80
CA PHE A 86 7.85 2.50 4.17
C PHE A 86 7.25 1.42 3.27
N GLY A 87 7.41 1.55 1.94
CA GLY A 87 6.93 0.57 0.97
C GLY A 87 7.56 -0.80 1.14
N ILE A 88 8.87 -0.86 1.42
CA ILE A 88 9.57 -2.11 1.78
C ILE A 88 8.95 -2.72 3.04
N GLY A 89 8.76 -1.92 4.09
CA GLY A 89 8.11 -2.38 5.32
C GLY A 89 6.72 -2.95 5.05
N PHE A 90 5.90 -2.23 4.29
CA PHE A 90 4.53 -2.63 3.95
C PHE A 90 4.49 -3.96 3.20
N SER A 91 5.25 -4.05 2.11
CA SER A 91 5.29 -5.22 1.22
C SER A 91 5.93 -6.47 1.85
N SER A 92 6.66 -6.32 2.95
CA SER A 92 7.44 -7.42 3.53
C SER A 92 6.61 -8.66 3.84
N LEU A 93 5.40 -8.50 4.40
CA LEU A 93 4.53 -9.62 4.74
C LEU A 93 3.91 -10.28 3.52
N GLU A 94 3.45 -9.50 2.54
CA GLU A 94 2.94 -10.04 1.27
C GLU A 94 4.02 -10.85 0.55
N ILE A 95 5.26 -10.35 0.51
CA ILE A 95 6.40 -11.07 -0.08
C ILE A 95 6.66 -12.37 0.67
N ILE A 96 6.63 -12.34 2.01
CA ILE A 96 6.81 -13.55 2.83
C ILE A 96 5.72 -14.58 2.48
N PHE A 97 4.44 -14.20 2.50
CA PHE A 97 3.34 -15.12 2.19
C PHE A 97 3.38 -15.63 0.75
N ALA A 98 3.73 -14.78 -0.22
CA ALA A 98 3.86 -15.19 -1.62
C ALA A 98 5.02 -16.18 -1.83
N SER A 99 6.10 -16.08 -1.05
CA SER A 99 7.29 -16.94 -1.17
C SER A 99 7.19 -18.29 -0.46
N GLN A 100 6.28 -18.46 0.49
CA GLN A 100 6.19 -19.67 1.33
C GLN A 100 5.83 -20.94 0.56
N ASN A 101 5.12 -20.82 -0.56
CA ASN A 101 4.62 -21.96 -1.34
C ASN A 101 5.44 -22.24 -2.62
N THR A 102 6.54 -21.53 -2.84
CA THR A 102 7.35 -21.65 -4.07
C THR A 102 8.72 -22.24 -3.76
N THR A 103 9.06 -23.38 -4.38
CA THR A 103 10.39 -24.02 -4.26
C THR A 103 11.49 -23.26 -5.01
N THR A 104 11.12 -22.33 -5.89
CA THR A 104 12.04 -21.44 -6.60
C THR A 104 11.68 -19.98 -6.30
N VAL A 105 12.65 -19.23 -5.78
CA VAL A 105 12.47 -17.80 -5.51
C VAL A 105 12.55 -17.04 -6.85
N SER A 106 11.40 -16.83 -7.48
CA SER A 106 11.31 -15.87 -8.59
C SER A 106 11.35 -14.45 -8.04
N LEU A 107 12.28 -13.63 -8.52
CA LEU A 107 12.35 -12.22 -8.12
C LEU A 107 11.21 -11.38 -8.71
N PHE A 108 10.54 -11.87 -9.74
CA PHE A 108 9.59 -11.07 -10.50
C PHE A 108 8.30 -10.73 -9.71
N PRO A 109 7.63 -11.67 -9.01
CA PRO A 109 6.52 -11.35 -8.11
C PRO A 109 6.93 -10.37 -7.01
N ILE A 110 8.13 -10.56 -6.43
CA ILE A 110 8.66 -9.71 -5.36
C ILE A 110 8.85 -8.27 -5.85
N MET A 111 9.45 -8.09 -7.02
CA MET A 111 9.66 -6.77 -7.62
C MET A 111 8.34 -6.10 -8.00
N ARG A 112 7.34 -6.87 -8.47
CA ARG A 112 6.00 -6.37 -8.76
C ARG A 112 5.35 -5.79 -7.51
N THR A 113 5.28 -6.56 -6.44
CA THR A 113 4.74 -6.13 -5.14
C THR A 113 5.48 -4.88 -4.65
N LEU A 114 6.81 -4.94 -4.55
CA LEU A 114 7.62 -3.79 -4.11
C LEU A 114 7.35 -2.52 -4.91
N SER A 115 7.34 -2.61 -6.23
CA SER A 115 7.16 -1.44 -7.10
C SER A 115 5.82 -0.74 -6.87
N LEU A 116 4.75 -1.51 -6.65
CA LEU A 116 3.42 -1.01 -6.36
C LEU A 116 3.37 -0.26 -5.02
N HIS A 117 3.82 -0.89 -3.94
CA HIS A 117 3.73 -0.27 -2.61
C HIS A 117 4.72 0.88 -2.46
N ILE A 118 5.89 0.85 -3.10
CA ILE A 118 6.80 2.00 -3.13
C ILE A 118 6.16 3.16 -3.92
N GLY A 119 5.57 2.89 -5.09
CA GLY A 119 4.92 3.91 -5.91
C GLY A 119 3.76 4.62 -5.20
N THR A 120 2.89 3.85 -4.55
CA THR A 120 1.77 4.40 -3.76
C THR A 120 2.24 5.11 -2.48
N SER A 121 3.29 4.60 -1.83
CA SER A 121 3.92 5.28 -0.68
C SER A 121 4.53 6.63 -1.07
N LEU A 122 5.12 6.73 -2.26
CA LEU A 122 5.66 7.99 -2.79
C LEU A 122 4.55 9.03 -2.97
N LEU A 123 3.40 8.64 -3.52
CA LEU A 123 2.22 9.52 -3.63
C LEU A 123 1.80 10.06 -2.26
N PHE A 124 1.69 9.18 -1.25
CA PHE A 124 1.28 9.59 0.08
C PHE A 124 2.30 10.47 0.78
N ILE A 125 3.58 10.13 0.76
CA ILE A 125 4.61 10.93 1.41
C ILE A 125 4.73 12.31 0.76
N TYR A 126 4.72 12.37 -0.58
CA TYR A 126 4.70 13.65 -1.28
C TYR A 126 3.52 14.52 -0.82
N SER A 127 2.33 13.91 -0.72
CA SER A 127 1.12 14.63 -0.32
C SER A 127 1.11 15.07 1.14
N LEU A 128 1.63 14.25 2.05
CA LEU A 128 1.55 14.48 3.49
C LEU A 128 2.66 15.39 4.00
N PHE A 129 3.85 15.31 3.41
CA PHE A 129 5.06 15.95 3.93
C PHE A 129 5.47 17.21 3.15
N ARG A 130 4.97 17.40 1.92
CA ARG A 130 5.34 18.54 1.06
C ARG A 130 4.20 19.53 0.82
N LEU A 131 2.95 19.08 0.84
CA LEU A 131 1.80 19.98 0.76
C LEU A 131 1.53 20.65 2.12
N PRO A 132 0.83 21.80 2.15
CA PRO A 132 0.51 22.50 3.39
C PRO A 132 -0.06 21.55 4.44
N GLN A 133 0.49 21.60 5.66
CA GLN A 133 0.23 20.62 6.71
C GLN A 133 -1.28 20.39 6.91
N GLN A 134 -1.75 19.23 6.45
CA GLN A 134 -3.06 18.74 6.82
C GLN A 134 -3.02 18.29 8.28
N ASN A 135 -3.71 18.99 9.17
CA ASN A 135 -3.80 18.61 10.58
C ASN A 135 -4.90 17.58 10.86
N ARG A 136 -5.76 17.32 9.87
CA ARG A 136 -6.87 16.37 9.95
C ARG A 136 -6.61 15.21 9.00
N LEU A 137 -6.93 14.01 9.47
CA LEU A 137 -6.77 12.77 8.73
C LEU A 137 -7.65 12.75 7.47
N PHE A 138 -8.92 13.15 7.62
CA PHE A 138 -9.90 13.17 6.54
C PHE A 138 -10.23 14.60 6.14
N THR A 139 -9.75 14.98 4.96
CA THR A 139 -10.11 16.22 4.27
C THR A 139 -10.46 15.90 2.82
N LEU A 140 -11.08 16.84 2.10
CA LEU A 140 -11.34 16.67 0.66
C LEU A 140 -10.05 16.39 -0.12
N LYS A 141 -8.94 17.04 0.24
CA LYS A 141 -7.62 16.78 -0.36
C LYS A 141 -7.17 15.35 -0.09
N SER A 142 -7.27 14.87 1.16
CA SER A 142 -6.95 13.50 1.54
C SER A 142 -7.77 12.49 0.74
N PHE A 143 -9.08 12.75 0.57
CA PHE A 143 -9.95 11.91 -0.24
C PHE A 143 -9.42 11.77 -1.67
N TRP A 144 -9.13 12.88 -2.36
CA TRP A 144 -8.57 12.83 -3.72
C TRP A 144 -7.26 12.06 -3.82
N ILE A 145 -6.37 12.23 -2.84
CA ILE A 145 -5.08 11.52 -2.80
C ILE A 145 -5.30 10.02 -2.62
N ILE A 146 -6.14 9.61 -1.67
CA ILE A 146 -6.45 8.21 -1.41
C ILE A 146 -7.14 7.60 -2.63
N SER A 147 -8.15 8.26 -3.20
CA SER A 147 -8.82 7.79 -4.41
C SER A 147 -7.85 7.63 -5.59
N GLY A 148 -6.91 8.54 -5.76
CA GLY A 148 -5.87 8.44 -6.79
C GLY A 148 -4.94 7.24 -6.57
N ALA A 149 -4.50 6.99 -5.33
CA ALA A 149 -3.69 5.83 -4.97
C ALA A 149 -4.46 4.52 -5.17
N VAL A 150 -5.73 4.47 -4.75
CA VAL A 150 -6.62 3.31 -4.95
C VAL A 150 -6.81 3.02 -6.43
N LEU A 151 -7.05 4.05 -7.25
CA LEU A 151 -7.19 3.88 -8.70
C LEU A 151 -5.89 3.36 -9.32
N PHE A 152 -4.74 3.92 -8.95
CA PHE A 152 -3.44 3.45 -9.43
C PHE A 152 -3.20 1.99 -9.06
N HIS A 153 -3.49 1.62 -7.81
CA HIS A 153 -3.37 0.25 -7.33
C HIS A 153 -4.31 -0.68 -8.08
N LEU A 154 -5.59 -0.33 -8.20
CA LEU A 154 -6.59 -1.12 -8.91
C LEU A 154 -6.17 -1.37 -10.37
N LEU A 155 -5.76 -0.33 -11.08
CA LEU A 155 -5.29 -0.44 -12.47
C LEU A 155 -4.07 -1.35 -12.57
N TYR A 156 -3.16 -1.29 -11.60
CA TYR A 156 -2.00 -2.16 -11.54
C TYR A 156 -2.39 -3.63 -11.35
N ASN A 157 -3.32 -3.93 -10.44
CA ASN A 157 -3.82 -5.30 -10.22
C ASN A 157 -4.56 -5.84 -11.45
N ILE A 158 -5.38 -5.00 -12.10
CA ILE A 158 -6.05 -5.37 -13.37
C ILE A 158 -5.00 -5.66 -14.44
N LEU A 159 -3.99 -4.81 -14.60
CA LEU A 159 -2.94 -5.01 -15.59
C LEU A 159 -2.20 -6.33 -15.35
N ILE A 160 -1.81 -6.61 -14.09
CA ILE A 160 -1.16 -7.88 -13.74
C ILE A 160 -2.04 -9.06 -14.08
N PHE A 161 -3.32 -9.03 -13.68
CA PHE A 161 -4.26 -10.11 -13.95
C PHE A 161 -4.42 -10.39 -15.46
N LEU A 162 -4.39 -9.35 -16.30
CA LEU A 162 -4.54 -9.50 -17.76
C LEU A 162 -3.29 -10.06 -18.46
N ILE A 163 -2.11 -9.98 -17.84
CA ILE A 163 -0.83 -10.40 -18.44
C ILE A 163 -0.26 -11.69 -17.81
N THR A 164 -0.96 -12.25 -16.82
CA THR A 164 -0.63 -13.54 -16.18
C THR A 164 -1.61 -14.60 -16.65
#